data_AF-A0A0D7KTD5-F1
#
_entry.id   AF-A0A0D7KTD5-F1
#
_cell.length_a   1.000
_cell.length_b   1.000
_cell.length_c   1.000
_cell.angle_alpha   90.00
_cell.angle_beta   90.00
_cell.angle_gamma   90.00
#
_symmetry.space_group_name_H-M   'P 1'
#
loop_
_entity.id
_entity.type
_entity.pdbx_description
1 polymer ?
#
loop_
_entity_poly.entity_id
_entity_poly.type
_entity_poly.pdbx_seq_one_letter_code
_entity_poly.pdbx_strand_id
1 'polypeptide(L)'
;MNRKLHIRVHEKLIKETESYFKDDEQVLNVENVNLDEGPGILVVTDKRVYFAYKIVASYGFKQILYHDILSVSVDGGISGRLKIETKAHNTLYLNSINVKRVKDVQRNIMERM
;
A
#
# COMPACT_ATOMS: atom_id res chain seq x y z
N MET A 1 15.86 12.48 -17.87
CA MET A 1 15.81 12.35 -16.39
C MET A 1 15.98 10.89 -15.98
N ASN A 2 16.78 10.64 -14.94
CA ASN A 2 17.50 9.40 -14.65
C ASN A 2 16.63 8.24 -14.13
N ARG A 3 16.53 7.13 -14.88
CA ARG A 3 16.04 5.83 -14.39
C ARG A 3 16.77 5.35 -13.12
N LYS A 4 18.06 5.70 -12.96
CA LYS A 4 18.87 5.40 -11.77
C LYS A 4 18.37 6.08 -10.47
N LEU A 5 17.74 7.26 -10.57
CA LEU A 5 17.23 7.97 -9.39
C LEU A 5 15.94 7.31 -8.87
N HIS A 6 15.09 6.85 -9.79
CA HIS A 6 13.83 6.18 -9.48
C HIS A 6 14.04 4.86 -8.74
N ILE A 7 15.05 4.07 -9.15
CA ILE A 7 15.41 2.79 -8.51
C ILE A 7 15.97 3.00 -7.09
N ARG A 8 16.84 4.01 -6.88
CA ARG A 8 17.40 4.30 -5.54
C ARG A 8 16.36 4.75 -4.52
N VAL A 9 15.35 5.49 -4.96
CA VAL A 9 14.23 5.90 -4.08
C VAL A 9 13.39 4.68 -3.69
N HIS A 10 13.18 3.75 -4.63
CA HIS A 10 12.52 2.47 -4.40
C HIS A 10 13.23 1.61 -3.35
N GLU A 11 14.53 1.37 -3.53
CA GLU A 11 15.30 0.53 -2.62
C GLU A 11 15.35 1.12 -1.20
N LYS A 12 15.37 2.45 -1.08
CA LYS A 12 15.34 3.12 0.22
C LYS A 12 13.98 2.99 0.91
N LEU A 13 12.88 3.20 0.18
CA LEU A 13 11.52 3.04 0.72
C LEU A 13 11.22 1.59 1.11
N ILE A 14 11.67 0.62 0.32
CA ILE A 14 11.54 -0.80 0.65
C ILE A 14 12.32 -1.11 1.93
N LYS A 15 13.60 -0.69 2.04
CA LYS A 15 14.41 -0.90 3.25
C LYS A 15 13.86 -0.20 4.50
N GLU A 16 13.30 0.99 4.34
CA GLU A 16 12.61 1.68 5.44
C GLU A 16 11.37 0.90 5.85
N THR A 17 10.57 0.41 4.90
CA THR A 17 9.41 -0.46 5.18
C THR A 17 9.83 -1.77 5.86
N GLU A 18 10.97 -2.35 5.45
CA GLU A 18 11.55 -3.55 6.05
C GLU A 18 11.84 -3.40 7.54
N SER A 19 12.28 -2.22 7.97
CA SER A 19 12.52 -1.94 9.39
C SER A 19 11.25 -1.89 10.25
N TYR A 20 10.07 -1.78 9.62
CA TYR A 20 8.78 -1.80 10.31
C TYR A 20 8.11 -3.18 10.29
N PHE A 21 8.64 -4.15 9.51
CA PHE A 21 8.11 -5.51 9.57
C PHE A 21 8.46 -6.16 10.89
N LYS A 22 7.51 -6.92 11.41
CA LYS A 22 7.78 -7.88 12.48
C LYS A 22 8.31 -9.16 11.81
N ASP A 23 9.29 -9.80 12.44
CA ASP A 23 9.99 -10.99 11.90
C ASP A 23 9.06 -12.20 11.62
N ASP A 24 7.80 -12.12 12.05
CA ASP A 24 6.81 -13.20 11.96
C ASP A 24 5.71 -12.93 10.91
N GLU A 25 5.88 -11.97 9.99
CA GLU A 25 4.90 -11.62 8.96
C GLU A 25 5.32 -12.08 7.55
N GLN A 26 4.40 -12.73 6.82
CA GLN A 26 4.61 -13.16 5.44
C GLN A 26 4.10 -12.09 4.46
N VAL A 27 4.98 -11.58 3.59
CA VAL A 27 4.61 -10.64 2.54
C VAL A 27 3.86 -11.33 1.39
N LEU A 28 2.70 -10.81 1.02
CA LEU A 28 1.84 -11.33 -0.05
C LEU A 28 1.85 -10.44 -1.29
N ASN A 29 1.81 -9.12 -1.08
CA ASN A 29 1.91 -8.14 -2.17
C ASN A 29 2.81 -6.97 -1.78
N VAL A 30 3.53 -6.47 -2.78
CA VAL A 30 4.23 -5.18 -2.75
C VAL A 30 3.85 -4.44 -4.02
N GLU A 31 3.29 -3.25 -3.87
CA GLU A 31 2.87 -2.41 -4.99
C GLU A 31 3.29 -0.97 -4.81
N ASN A 32 3.59 -0.32 -5.93
CA ASN A 32 3.71 1.13 -5.96
C ASN A 32 2.32 1.75 -5.96
N VAL A 33 2.15 2.76 -5.11
CA VAL A 33 0.88 3.46 -4.95
C VAL A 33 1.11 4.96 -4.88
N ASN A 34 0.09 5.73 -5.24
CA ASN A 34 0.00 7.13 -4.90
C ASN A 34 -1.15 7.31 -3.91
N LEU A 35 -0.79 7.74 -2.70
CA LEU A 35 -1.72 8.26 -1.70
C LEU A 35 -1.94 9.76 -1.94
N ASP A 36 -2.94 10.33 -1.28
CA ASP A 36 -3.20 11.78 -1.34
C ASP A 36 -1.99 12.59 -0.83
N GLU A 37 -1.23 12.03 0.13
CA GLU A 37 -0.02 12.64 0.67
C GLU A 37 1.22 12.50 -0.23
N GLY A 38 1.21 11.58 -1.20
CA GLY A 38 2.32 11.39 -2.13
C GLY A 38 2.58 9.95 -2.60
N PRO A 39 3.64 9.75 -3.41
CA PRO A 39 4.03 8.45 -3.90
C PRO A 39 4.59 7.57 -2.78
N GLY A 40 4.29 6.28 -2.84
CA GLY A 40 4.67 5.33 -1.81
C GLY A 40 4.59 3.88 -2.26
N ILE A 41 4.70 3.00 -1.27
CA ILE A 41 4.64 1.56 -1.40
C ILE A 41 3.53 1.05 -0.47
N LEU A 42 2.68 0.20 -1.03
CA LEU A 42 1.74 -0.63 -0.31
C LEU A 42 2.40 -1.99 -0.08
N VAL A 43 2.33 -2.49 1.15
CA VAL A 43 2.70 -3.87 1.47
C VAL A 43 1.53 -4.56 2.15
N VAL A 44 1.10 -5.68 1.56
CA VAL A 44 0.07 -6.56 2.13
C VAL A 44 0.77 -7.77 2.71
N THR A 45 0.58 -8.03 4.00
CA THR A 45 1.12 -9.21 4.69
C THR A 45 0.01 -10.20 5.02
N ASP A 46 0.31 -11.25 5.76
CA ASP A 46 -0.70 -12.15 6.32
C ASP A 46 -1.43 -11.57 7.54
N LYS A 47 -0.89 -10.51 8.19
CA LYS A 47 -1.45 -9.95 9.44
C LYS A 47 -2.00 -8.53 9.33
N ARG A 48 -1.44 -7.72 8.44
CA ARG A 48 -1.84 -6.32 8.28
C ARG A 48 -1.42 -5.72 6.95
N VAL A 49 -1.90 -4.50 6.69
CA VAL A 49 -1.52 -3.69 5.54
C VAL A 49 -0.63 -2.54 5.99
N TYR A 50 0.45 -2.30 5.27
CA TYR A 50 1.39 -1.20 5.48
C TYR A 50 1.40 -0.24 4.31
N PHE A 51 1.66 1.04 4.63
CA PHE A 51 1.87 2.11 3.68
C PHE A 51 3.08 2.91 4.10
N ALA A 52 4.11 2.95 3.25
CA ALA A 52 5.23 3.87 3.38
C ALA A 52 5.17 4.87 2.22
N TYR A 53 5.21 6.17 2.49
CA TYR A 53 5.04 7.19 1.46
C TYR A 53 5.94 8.40 1.69
N LYS A 54 6.25 9.11 0.60
CA LYS A 54 7.10 10.29 0.64
C LYS A 54 6.25 11.55 0.67
N ILE A 55 6.53 12.43 1.64
CA ILE A 55 5.91 13.76 1.78
C ILE A 55 7.00 14.80 1.57
N VAL A 56 7.14 15.34 0.35
CA VAL A 56 8.14 16.40 -0.01
C VAL A 56 9.57 16.11 0.47
N ALA A 57 9.90 16.42 1.73
CA ALA A 57 11.19 16.25 2.39
C ALA A 57 11.22 15.18 3.52
N SER A 58 10.11 14.52 3.84
CA SER A 58 10.02 13.46 4.87
C SER A 58 9.38 12.17 4.34
N TYR A 59 9.41 11.13 5.17
CA TYR A 59 8.73 9.87 4.94
C TYR A 59 7.63 9.69 5.99
N GLY A 60 6.47 9.24 5.53
CA GLY A 60 5.33 8.88 6.35
C GLY A 60 5.10 7.37 6.32
N PHE A 61 4.50 6.86 7.39
CA PHE A 61 4.16 5.46 7.55
C PHE A 61 2.77 5.30 8.16
N LYS A 62 1.95 4.40 7.62
CA LYS A 62 0.66 3.99 8.17
C LYS A 62 0.58 2.47 8.17
N GLN A 63 -0.12 1.92 9.16
CA GLN A 63 -0.50 0.50 9.20
C GLN A 63 -1.99 0.38 9.46
N ILE A 64 -2.62 -0.66 8.92
CA ILE A 64 -4.04 -0.97 9.10
C ILE A 64 -4.16 -2.46 9.40
N LEU A 65 -4.74 -2.79 10.55
CA LEU A 65 -5.08 -4.16 10.91
C LEU A 65 -6.34 -4.60 10.15
N TYR A 66 -6.41 -5.86 9.76
CA TYR A 66 -7.55 -6.34 8.96
C TYR A 66 -8.90 -6.16 9.66
N HIS A 67 -8.95 -6.39 10.96
CA HIS A 67 -10.16 -6.19 11.76
C HIS A 67 -10.61 -4.72 11.85
N ASP A 68 -9.78 -3.76 11.42
CA ASP A 68 -10.14 -2.34 11.38
C ASP A 68 -10.67 -1.91 10.01
N ILE A 69 -10.62 -2.79 9.01
CA ILE A 69 -11.12 -2.52 7.66
C ILE A 69 -12.62 -2.85 7.61
N LEU A 70 -13.42 -1.92 7.11
CA LEU A 70 -14.85 -2.10 6.85
C LEU A 70 -15.12 -2.62 5.45
N SER A 71 -14.45 -2.04 4.45
CA SER A 71 -14.68 -2.39 3.05
C SER A 71 -13.43 -2.15 2.22
N VAL A 72 -13.29 -2.94 1.16
CA VAL A 72 -12.25 -2.77 0.14
C VAL A 72 -12.89 -2.90 -1.23
N SER A 73 -12.77 -1.85 -2.04
CA SER A 73 -13.34 -1.82 -3.39
C SER A 73 -12.31 -1.36 -4.41
N VAL A 74 -12.41 -1.94 -5.61
CA VAL A 74 -11.68 -1.47 -6.77
C VAL A 74 -12.61 -0.59 -7.57
N ASP A 75 -12.17 0.62 -7.88
CA ASP A 75 -12.94 1.53 -8.75
C ASP A 75 -12.96 0.90 -10.15
N GLY A 76 -14.15 0.49 -10.61
CA GLY A 76 -14.36 -0.45 -11.73
C GLY A 76 -13.96 0.02 -13.14
N GLY A 77 -13.13 1.07 -13.25
CA GLY A 77 -12.55 1.55 -14.50
C GLY A 77 -11.16 0.98 -14.80
N ILE A 78 -10.45 1.64 -15.71
CA ILE A 78 -9.08 1.28 -16.17
C ILE A 78 -8.01 1.67 -15.11
N SER A 79 -8.41 2.22 -13.95
CA SER A 79 -7.55 3.12 -13.17
C SER A 79 -6.63 2.48 -12.13
N GLY A 80 -6.71 1.16 -11.88
CA GLY A 80 -5.84 0.52 -10.89
C GLY A 80 -5.95 1.17 -9.50
N ARG A 81 -7.16 1.67 -9.18
CA ARG A 81 -7.47 2.36 -7.93
C ARG A 81 -8.11 1.40 -6.96
N LEU A 82 -7.58 1.36 -5.74
CA LEU A 82 -8.11 0.61 -4.60
C LEU A 82 -8.56 1.59 -3.53
N LYS A 83 -9.78 1.41 -3.02
CA LYS A 83 -10.35 2.17 -1.91
C LYS A 83 -10.43 1.25 -0.70
N ILE A 84 -9.95 1.74 0.45
CA ILE A 84 -10.02 1.03 1.74
C ILE A 84 -10.76 1.93 2.72
N GLU A 85 -11.88 1.47 3.25
CA GLU A 85 -12.62 2.15 4.32
C GLU A 85 -12.33 1.47 5.65
N THR A 86 -12.10 2.24 6.70
CA THR A 86 -11.79 1.73 8.05
C THR A 86 -12.90 2.05 9.04
N LYS A 87 -12.95 1.32 10.15
CA LYS A 87 -13.92 1.50 11.25
C LYS A 87 -13.86 2.89 11.88
N ALA A 88 -12.71 3.55 11.82
CA ALA A 88 -12.54 4.94 12.24
C ALA A 88 -13.14 5.97 11.25
N HIS A 89 -13.93 5.51 10.27
CA HIS A 89 -14.48 6.31 9.17
C HIS A 89 -13.43 7.01 8.29
N ASN A 90 -12.17 6.55 8.36
CA ASN A 90 -11.14 7.00 7.44
C ASN A 90 -11.23 6.20 6.13
N THR A 91 -11.19 6.92 5.02
CA THR A 91 -11.11 6.33 3.67
C THR A 91 -9.71 6.59 3.11
N LEU A 92 -9.04 5.53 2.67
CA LEU A 92 -7.78 5.62 1.94
C LEU A 92 -8.02 5.33 0.46
N TYR A 93 -7.52 6.23 -0.38
CA TYR A 93 -7.48 6.05 -1.83
C TYR A 93 -6.07 5.72 -2.26
N LEU A 94 -5.89 4.54 -2.84
CA LEU A 94 -4.63 4.06 -3.38
C LEU A 94 -4.74 4.08 -4.89
N ASN A 95 -3.98 4.96 -5.51
CA ASN A 95 -3.94 5.10 -6.96
C ASN A 95 -2.71 4.40 -7.54
N SER A 96 -2.73 4.15 -8.85
CA SER A 96 -1.56 3.68 -9.61
C SER A 96 -1.07 2.27 -9.27
N ILE A 97 -1.91 1.42 -8.65
CA ILE A 97 -1.63 -0.02 -8.58
C ILE A 97 -1.71 -0.58 -10.00
N ASN A 98 -0.82 -1.52 -10.35
CA ASN A 98 -0.88 -2.19 -11.63
C ASN A 98 -2.27 -2.81 -11.83
N VAL A 99 -2.98 -2.43 -12.89
CA VAL A 99 -4.37 -2.87 -13.18
C VAL A 99 -4.49 -4.40 -13.20
N LYS A 100 -3.44 -5.11 -13.62
CA LYS A 100 -3.42 -6.59 -13.63
C LYS A 100 -3.35 -7.19 -12.22
N ARG A 101 -2.81 -6.45 -11.25
CA ARG A 101 -2.55 -6.90 -9.87
C ARG A 101 -3.53 -6.34 -8.85
N VAL A 102 -4.23 -5.24 -9.16
CA VAL A 102 -5.14 -4.58 -8.20
C VAL A 102 -6.22 -5.51 -7.65
N LYS A 103 -6.71 -6.46 -8.46
CA LYS A 103 -7.68 -7.48 -8.03
C LYS A 103 -7.05 -8.52 -7.11
N ASP A 104 -5.79 -8.90 -7.34
CA ASP A 104 -5.06 -9.82 -6.45
C ASP A 104 -4.81 -9.16 -5.09
N VAL A 105 -4.42 -7.88 -5.09
CA VAL A 105 -4.25 -7.08 -3.87
C VAL A 105 -5.57 -6.98 -3.11
N GLN A 106 -6.67 -6.63 -3.80
CA GLN A 106 -8.00 -6.59 -3.22
C GLN A 106 -8.36 -7.93 -2.58
N ARG A 107 -8.22 -9.04 -3.31
CA ARG A 107 -8.53 -10.39 -2.83
C ARG A 107 -7.73 -10.71 -1.57
N ASN A 108 -6.42 -10.49 -1.58
CA ASN A 108 -5.56 -10.82 -0.44
C ASN A 108 -5.93 -10.04 0.82
N ILE A 109 -6.38 -8.78 0.69
CA ILE A 109 -6.88 -8.02 1.83
C ILE A 109 -8.24 -8.57 2.28
N MET A 110 -9.18 -8.77 1.36
CA MET A 110 -10.54 -9.25 1.67
C MET A 110 -10.57 -10.63 2.33
N GLU A 111 -9.67 -11.54 1.95
CA GLU A 111 -9.57 -12.88 2.57
C GLU A 111 -9.13 -12.86 4.04
N ARG A 112 -8.68 -11.71 4.55
CA ARG A 112 -8.11 -11.57 5.91
C ARG A 112 -8.92 -10.64 6.82
N MET A 113 -9.88 -9.91 6.26
CA MET A 113 -10.85 -9.07 6.98
C MET A 113 -11.85 -9.92 7.75
#